data_AF-A0A2M9PAR2-F1
#
_entry.id   AF-A0A2M9PAR2-F1
#
_cell.length_a   1.000
_cell.length_b   1.000
_cell.length_c   1.000
_cell.angle_alpha   90.00
_cell.angle_beta   90.00
_cell.angle_gamma   90.00
#
_symmetry.space_group_name_H-M   'P 1'
#
loop_
_entity.id
_entity.type
_entity.pdbx_description
1 polymer ?
#
loop_
_entity_poly.entity_id
_entity_poly.type
_entity_poly.pdbx_seq_one_letter_code
_entity_poly.pdbx_strand_id
1 'polypeptide(L)'
;MEEYQRQCAAQRETQHPIACRTAGCAAHRLSVADHPDRYRRFGRTATGDPRYQCKGCKGTFSVGRPTRRQKRSDKNGLVLRLLINGSPLSKISEITGLSYTDIYRKIDFIHERVRAFTVAREGDLSRVDWTTRGSRVATDSQSLTLNWPTKRERTPIVVQHLCSAHARSGFILLSSLQFDPVPEMADIQASMTAAGDFQKDRCFRQQGRLWSESEFQAHIAALKRNRAVKDTDLYQLPHSGALVRLDVLQYAHAMLLRDAFIFYDGPLLFVIDRDPGLGPAFAHAFREEIRGGRAMIAQVAFHKGFSNDERIKTVMVGRQQLARETGKTLAELAALTDEEYAALVDQQVATHLVGYAFGGRQWFDWPYHTKSEPLKKVQFLTDDTTLTYSKKARLVRLATLRSVDSYFHRVRSNLRFAARPGISHGSDGRSWDRYYLYRPEL
;
A
#
# COMPACT_ATOMS: atom_id res chain seq x y z
N MET A 1 -7.96 4.53 15.62
CA MET A 1 -8.93 5.33 14.83
C MET A 1 -8.31 6.58 14.21
N GLU A 2 -7.46 7.33 14.91
CA GLU A 2 -6.84 8.57 14.39
C GLU A 2 -6.14 8.39 13.03
N GLU A 3 -5.28 7.36 12.88
CA GLU A 3 -4.57 7.13 11.61
C GLU A 3 -5.50 6.78 10.44
N TYR A 4 -6.58 6.02 10.71
CA TYR A 4 -7.64 5.78 9.72
C TYR A 4 -8.31 7.09 9.29
N GLN A 5 -8.68 7.94 10.25
CA GLN A 5 -9.28 9.25 9.96
C GLN A 5 -8.34 10.16 9.17
N ARG A 6 -7.04 10.15 9.48
CA ARG A 6 -6.01 10.90 8.75
C ARG A 6 -5.94 10.46 7.29
N GLN A 7 -5.88 9.15 7.04
CA GLN A 7 -5.83 8.62 5.67
C GLN A 7 -7.16 8.87 4.92
N CYS A 8 -8.31 8.69 5.57
CA CYS A 8 -9.62 9.09 5.03
C CYS A 8 -9.64 10.57 4.66
N ALA A 9 -9.14 11.46 5.52
CA ALA A 9 -9.08 12.89 5.24
C ALA A 9 -8.16 13.17 4.05
N ALA A 10 -7.00 12.52 3.98
CA ALA A 10 -6.08 12.65 2.85
C ALA A 10 -6.70 12.19 1.51
N GLN A 11 -7.59 11.19 1.55
CA GLN A 11 -8.38 10.69 0.41
C GLN A 11 -9.63 11.52 0.10
N ARG A 12 -10.22 12.20 1.09
CA ARG A 12 -11.43 13.04 0.89
C ARG A 12 -11.11 14.49 0.59
N GLU A 13 -9.88 14.92 0.84
CA GLU A 13 -9.40 16.26 0.53
C GLU A 13 -9.38 16.44 -0.98
N THR A 14 -10.54 16.72 -1.53
CA THR A 14 -10.70 17.31 -2.85
C THR A 14 -9.91 18.60 -2.83
N GLN A 15 -8.97 18.72 -3.77
CA GLN A 15 -8.33 19.99 -4.05
C GLN A 15 -9.39 21.06 -4.13
N HIS A 16 -9.27 22.04 -3.23
CA HIS A 16 -10.10 23.24 -3.12
C HIS A 16 -11.43 23.08 -3.84
N PRO A 17 -12.47 22.53 -3.17
CA PRO A 17 -13.76 22.35 -3.79
C PRO A 17 -14.12 23.63 -4.54
N ILE A 18 -14.64 23.48 -5.75
CA ILE A 18 -15.08 24.61 -6.55
C ILE A 18 -16.12 25.34 -5.71
N ALA A 19 -15.74 26.43 -5.05
CA ALA A 19 -16.48 27.03 -3.95
C ALA A 19 -16.15 28.52 -3.80
N CYS A 20 -16.96 29.22 -3.01
CA CYS A 20 -16.68 30.58 -2.59
C CYS A 20 -15.37 30.63 -1.78
N ARG A 21 -14.47 31.55 -2.15
CA ARG A 21 -13.19 31.80 -1.45
C ARG A 21 -13.21 33.04 -0.56
N THR A 22 -14.35 33.73 -0.44
CA THR A 22 -14.48 34.92 0.40
C THR A 22 -14.52 34.49 1.86
N ALA A 23 -13.50 34.89 2.64
CA ALA A 23 -13.46 34.65 4.08
C ALA A 23 -14.69 35.29 4.77
N GLY A 24 -15.27 34.62 5.76
CA GLY A 24 -16.47 35.08 6.47
C GLY A 24 -17.80 34.89 5.72
N CYS A 25 -17.79 34.42 4.47
CA CYS A 25 -19.02 34.12 3.74
C CYS A 25 -19.66 32.81 4.24
N ALA A 26 -20.99 32.77 4.40
CA ALA A 26 -21.71 31.54 4.75
C ALA A 26 -21.53 30.40 3.72
N ALA A 27 -21.17 30.73 2.48
CA ALA A 27 -20.87 29.75 1.43
C ALA A 27 -19.36 29.43 1.31
N HIS A 28 -18.51 29.93 2.21
CA HIS A 28 -17.07 29.71 2.17
C HIS A 28 -16.75 28.21 2.24
N ARG A 29 -15.93 27.72 1.30
CA ARG A 29 -15.52 26.30 1.14
C ARG A 29 -16.64 25.28 0.89
N LEU A 30 -17.90 25.71 0.76
CA LEU A 30 -19.00 24.82 0.37
C LEU A 30 -18.99 24.61 -1.14
N SER A 31 -18.88 23.36 -1.60
CA SER A 31 -18.72 23.07 -3.03
C SER A 31 -19.95 23.45 -3.85
N VAL A 32 -19.74 23.85 -5.11
CA VAL A 32 -20.81 24.09 -6.09
C VAL A 32 -21.56 22.80 -6.43
N ALA A 33 -20.90 21.64 -6.31
CA ALA A 33 -21.51 20.34 -6.62
C ALA A 33 -22.52 19.92 -5.54
N ASP A 34 -22.14 20.09 -4.26
CA ASP A 34 -22.96 19.65 -3.12
C ASP A 34 -23.98 20.72 -2.69
N HIS A 35 -23.70 21.99 -2.98
CA HIS A 35 -24.56 23.13 -2.62
C HIS A 35 -24.84 24.04 -3.82
N PRO A 36 -25.43 23.53 -4.92
CA PRO A 36 -25.66 24.31 -6.15
C PRO A 36 -26.61 25.50 -5.90
N ASP A 37 -27.50 25.39 -4.92
CA ASP A 37 -28.44 26.43 -4.49
C ASP A 37 -27.73 27.72 -4.04
N ARG A 38 -26.50 27.62 -3.53
CA ARG A 38 -25.71 28.77 -3.05
C ARG A 38 -24.98 29.53 -4.16
N TYR A 39 -25.02 29.02 -5.39
CA TYR A 39 -24.29 29.56 -6.52
C TYR A 39 -25.19 29.80 -7.73
N ARG A 40 -24.76 30.70 -8.62
CA ARG A 40 -25.35 30.84 -9.96
C ARG A 40 -24.26 30.85 -11.01
N ARG A 41 -24.55 30.29 -12.17
CA ARG A 41 -23.65 30.38 -13.33
C ARG A 41 -23.62 31.84 -13.82
N PHE A 42 -22.42 32.39 -13.98
CA PHE A 42 -22.18 33.81 -14.29
C PHE A 42 -21.35 33.93 -15.57
N GLY A 43 -21.85 33.30 -16.64
CA GLY A 43 -21.20 33.30 -17.95
C GLY A 43 -19.92 32.45 -18.02
N ARG A 44 -19.03 32.82 -18.94
CA ARG A 44 -17.73 32.18 -19.20
C ARG A 44 -16.62 33.22 -19.21
N THR A 45 -15.37 32.80 -18.99
CA THR A 45 -14.20 33.65 -19.28
C THR A 45 -14.00 33.79 -20.79
N ALA A 46 -13.11 34.70 -21.22
CA ALA A 46 -12.73 34.83 -22.64
C ALA A 46 -12.19 33.52 -23.25
N THR A 47 -11.57 32.67 -22.42
CA THR A 47 -11.07 31.34 -22.79
C THR A 47 -12.13 30.23 -22.73
N GLY A 48 -13.38 30.56 -22.40
CA GLY A 48 -14.51 29.62 -22.35
C GLY A 48 -14.74 28.90 -21.02
N ASP A 49 -13.93 29.18 -19.99
CA ASP A 49 -14.06 28.54 -18.66
C ASP A 49 -15.36 29.01 -17.98
N PRO A 50 -16.19 28.10 -17.43
CA PRO A 50 -17.40 28.49 -16.71
C PRO A 50 -17.07 29.35 -15.48
N ARG A 51 -17.85 30.42 -15.28
CA ARG A 51 -17.79 31.27 -14.10
C ARG A 51 -19.00 31.02 -13.21
N TYR A 52 -18.78 31.05 -11.92
CA TYR A 52 -19.81 30.97 -10.88
C TYR A 52 -19.77 32.23 -10.04
N GLN A 53 -20.93 32.61 -9.52
CA GLN A 53 -21.09 33.68 -8.56
C GLN A 53 -21.75 33.12 -7.30
N CYS A 54 -21.17 33.41 -6.14
CA CYS A 54 -21.78 33.12 -4.85
C CYS A 54 -23.03 33.99 -4.65
N LYS A 55 -24.16 33.41 -4.27
CA LYS A 55 -25.40 34.17 -4.03
C LYS A 55 -25.31 35.03 -2.76
N GLY A 56 -24.52 34.61 -1.76
CA GLY A 56 -24.28 35.32 -0.51
C GLY A 56 -23.40 36.55 -0.67
N CYS A 57 -22.09 36.37 -0.92
CA CYS A 57 -21.15 37.50 -1.01
C CYS A 57 -21.06 38.15 -2.40
N LYS A 58 -21.77 37.64 -3.42
CA LYS A 58 -21.66 38.05 -4.83
C LYS A 58 -20.27 37.91 -5.46
N GLY A 59 -19.29 37.35 -4.75
CA GLY A 59 -17.97 37.04 -5.27
C GLY A 59 -18.04 36.05 -6.43
N THR A 60 -17.25 36.30 -7.48
CA THR A 60 -17.18 35.43 -8.66
C THR A 60 -15.88 34.63 -8.71
N PHE A 61 -15.95 33.41 -9.21
CA PHE A 61 -14.78 32.58 -9.47
C PHE A 61 -14.99 31.76 -10.75
N SER A 62 -13.89 31.44 -11.43
CA SER A 62 -13.89 30.67 -12.68
C SER A 62 -13.34 29.27 -12.44
N VAL A 63 -13.95 28.27 -13.06
CA VAL A 63 -13.47 26.88 -13.06
C VAL A 63 -12.77 26.63 -14.39
N GLY A 64 -11.45 26.68 -14.39
CA GLY A 64 -10.64 26.38 -15.56
C GLY A 64 -9.79 25.13 -15.37
N ARG A 65 -9.06 24.74 -16.42
CA ARG A 65 -8.11 23.62 -16.36
C ARG A 65 -7.08 23.85 -15.23
N PRO A 66 -6.64 22.80 -14.51
CA PRO A 66 -5.63 22.94 -13.45
C PRO A 66 -4.32 23.60 -13.92
N THR A 67 -4.00 23.49 -15.20
CA THR A 67 -2.79 24.07 -15.82
C THR A 67 -2.92 25.53 -16.23
N ARG A 68 -4.11 26.16 -16.09
CA ARG A 68 -4.39 27.49 -16.68
C ARG A 68 -3.39 28.59 -16.28
N ARG A 69 -2.88 28.53 -15.05
CA ARG A 69 -1.93 29.54 -14.52
C ARG A 69 -0.48 29.12 -14.61
N GLN A 70 -0.20 27.95 -15.20
CA GLN A 70 1.16 27.44 -15.29
C GLN A 70 1.86 27.92 -16.55
N LYS A 71 3.07 28.44 -16.36
CA LYS A 71 4.02 28.60 -17.44
C LYS A 71 4.59 27.23 -17.82
N ARG A 72 4.82 27.02 -19.12
CA ARG A 72 5.48 25.81 -19.66
C ARG A 72 4.82 24.50 -19.22
N SER A 73 3.49 24.42 -19.26
CA SER A 73 2.75 23.21 -18.85
C SER A 73 3.04 21.99 -19.72
N ASP A 74 3.53 22.20 -20.94
CA ASP A 74 4.06 21.18 -21.86
C ASP A 74 5.17 20.33 -21.21
N LYS A 75 5.96 20.91 -20.29
CA LYS A 75 7.06 20.21 -19.61
C LYS A 75 6.62 19.32 -18.46
N ASN A 76 5.36 19.38 -18.01
CA ASN A 76 4.90 18.62 -16.83
C ASN A 76 5.10 17.11 -17.00
N GLY A 77 4.73 16.56 -18.17
CA GLY A 77 4.91 15.13 -18.45
C GLY A 77 6.38 14.72 -18.53
N LEU A 78 7.25 15.57 -19.07
CA LEU A 78 8.70 15.31 -19.13
C LEU A 78 9.32 15.32 -17.73
N VAL A 79 8.98 16.31 -16.89
CA VAL A 79 9.45 16.38 -15.50
C VAL A 79 9.05 15.13 -14.73
N LEU A 80 7.80 14.68 -14.83
CA LEU A 80 7.35 13.43 -14.19
C LEU A 80 8.17 12.21 -14.61
N ARG A 81 8.40 12.03 -15.92
CA ARG A 81 9.18 10.90 -16.44
C ARG A 81 10.63 10.94 -15.95
N LEU A 82 11.25 12.12 -15.92
CA LEU A 82 12.62 12.27 -15.44
C LEU A 82 12.74 11.98 -13.93
N LEU A 83 11.76 12.42 -13.14
CA LEU A 83 11.69 12.13 -11.69
C LEU A 83 11.55 10.63 -11.42
N ILE A 84 10.63 9.94 -12.11
CA ILE A 84 10.42 8.49 -11.98
C ILE A 84 11.72 7.72 -12.31
N ASN A 85 12.44 8.17 -13.34
CA ASN A 85 13.70 7.60 -13.76
C ASN A 85 14.90 8.02 -12.89
N GLY A 86 14.68 8.73 -11.76
CA GLY A 86 15.73 9.10 -10.82
C GLY A 86 16.72 10.15 -11.34
N SER A 87 16.30 10.99 -12.28
CA SER A 87 17.17 12.07 -12.78
C SER A 87 17.39 13.12 -11.69
N PRO A 88 18.64 13.54 -11.40
CA PRO A 88 18.91 14.64 -10.48
C PRO A 88 18.22 15.93 -10.93
N LEU A 89 17.81 16.79 -9.99
CA LEU A 89 17.12 18.05 -10.31
C LEU A 89 17.95 18.97 -11.21
N SER A 90 19.28 18.95 -11.07
CA SER A 90 20.19 19.67 -11.96
C SER A 90 20.08 19.19 -13.40
N LYS A 91 20.02 17.87 -13.61
CA LYS A 91 19.85 17.28 -14.94
C LYS A 91 18.45 17.52 -15.49
N ILE A 92 17.44 17.52 -14.64
CA ILE A 92 16.08 17.91 -15.01
C ILE A 92 16.06 19.36 -15.49
N SER A 93 16.72 20.28 -14.77
CA SER A 93 16.84 21.69 -15.16
C SER A 93 17.50 21.82 -16.53
N GLU A 94 18.65 21.17 -16.73
CA GLU A 94 19.38 21.15 -18.01
C GLU A 94 18.51 20.64 -19.18
N ILE A 95 17.87 19.47 -19.02
CA ILE A 95 17.06 18.84 -20.08
C ILE A 95 15.81 19.66 -20.39
N THR A 96 15.16 20.19 -19.37
CA THR A 96 13.85 20.86 -19.52
C THR A 96 13.97 22.35 -19.84
N GLY A 97 15.13 22.95 -19.55
CA GLY A 97 15.37 24.39 -19.55
C GLY A 97 14.61 25.13 -18.44
N LEU A 98 14.22 24.45 -17.37
CA LEU A 98 13.44 25.02 -16.27
C LEU A 98 14.34 25.45 -15.11
N SER A 99 13.97 26.54 -14.43
CA SER A 99 14.58 26.90 -13.14
C SER A 99 14.23 25.86 -12.06
N TYR A 100 15.04 25.75 -11.00
CA TYR A 100 14.72 24.89 -9.85
C TYR A 100 13.36 25.23 -9.23
N THR A 101 13.04 26.52 -9.10
CA THR A 101 11.74 26.98 -8.59
C THR A 101 10.58 26.48 -9.44
N ASP A 102 10.72 26.49 -10.76
CA ASP A 102 9.68 25.98 -11.66
C ASP A 102 9.58 24.45 -11.64
N ILE A 103 10.71 23.75 -11.40
CA ILE A 103 10.68 22.29 -11.19
C ILE A 103 9.92 21.95 -9.92
N TYR A 104 10.15 22.64 -8.79
CA TYR A 104 9.40 22.40 -7.55
C TYR A 104 7.91 22.67 -7.71
N ARG A 105 7.54 23.80 -8.32
CA ARG A 105 6.13 24.10 -8.62
C ARG A 105 5.47 23.01 -9.47
N LYS A 106 6.23 22.38 -10.37
CA LYS A 106 5.74 21.24 -11.16
C LYS A 106 5.65 19.97 -10.33
N ILE A 107 6.58 19.71 -9.42
CA ILE A 107 6.50 18.59 -8.46
C ILE A 107 5.23 18.73 -7.62
N ASP A 108 4.97 19.91 -7.04
CA ASP A 108 3.77 20.18 -6.25
C ASP A 108 2.50 19.95 -7.06
N PHE A 109 2.47 20.47 -8.30
CA PHE A 109 1.37 20.26 -9.22
C PHE A 109 1.17 18.78 -9.57
N ILE A 110 2.24 18.04 -9.83
CA ILE A 110 2.19 16.61 -10.15
C ILE A 110 1.67 15.83 -8.94
N HIS A 111 2.20 16.09 -7.75
CA HIS A 111 1.76 15.49 -6.50
C HIS A 111 0.26 15.71 -6.29
N GLU A 112 -0.18 16.96 -6.48
CA GLU A 112 -1.58 17.33 -6.51
C GLU A 112 -2.39 16.49 -7.52
N ARG A 113 -1.96 16.39 -8.78
CA ARG A 113 -2.71 15.63 -9.79
C ARG A 113 -2.74 14.13 -9.48
N VAL A 114 -1.66 13.58 -8.91
CA VAL A 114 -1.63 12.19 -8.43
C VAL A 114 -2.63 11.98 -7.31
N ARG A 115 -2.68 12.88 -6.30
CA ARG A 115 -3.70 12.81 -5.24
C ARG A 115 -5.11 12.82 -5.83
N ALA A 116 -5.42 13.79 -6.70
CA ALA A 116 -6.74 13.89 -7.33
C ALA A 116 -7.13 12.64 -8.13
N PHE A 117 -6.17 12.06 -8.87
CA PHE A 117 -6.37 10.81 -9.58
C PHE A 117 -6.65 9.65 -8.63
N THR A 118 -5.89 9.52 -7.54
CA THR A 118 -6.09 8.50 -6.52
C THR A 118 -7.48 8.60 -5.87
N VAL A 119 -7.92 9.81 -5.51
CA VAL A 119 -9.25 10.03 -4.93
C VAL A 119 -10.36 9.59 -5.88
N ALA A 120 -10.30 10.02 -7.14
CA ALA A 120 -11.32 9.63 -8.13
C ALA A 120 -11.35 8.11 -8.33
N ARG A 121 -10.16 7.51 -8.48
CA ARG A 121 -9.98 6.06 -8.64
C ARG A 121 -10.52 5.25 -7.45
N GLU A 122 -10.28 5.70 -6.22
CA GLU A 122 -10.70 5.00 -5.01
C GLU A 122 -12.20 5.16 -4.74
N GLY A 123 -12.80 6.31 -5.08
CA GLY A 123 -14.25 6.50 -5.03
C GLY A 123 -15.00 5.49 -5.90
N ASP A 124 -14.44 5.13 -7.06
CA ASP A 124 -15.03 4.15 -7.97
C ASP A 124 -14.97 2.70 -7.44
N LEU A 125 -14.11 2.38 -6.47
CA LEU A 125 -13.97 1.01 -5.96
C LEU A 125 -15.25 0.49 -5.29
N SER A 126 -16.02 1.38 -4.65
CA SER A 126 -17.32 1.04 -4.04
C SER A 126 -18.36 0.57 -5.07
N ARG A 127 -18.15 0.85 -6.35
CA ARG A 127 -19.07 0.53 -7.46
C ARG A 127 -18.65 -0.71 -8.24
N VAL A 128 -17.58 -1.38 -7.83
CA VAL A 128 -17.06 -2.56 -8.50
C VAL A 128 -17.97 -3.75 -8.23
N ASP A 129 -18.37 -4.45 -9.28
CA ASP A 129 -19.01 -5.76 -9.17
C ASP A 129 -17.98 -6.84 -8.81
N TRP A 130 -17.84 -7.07 -7.51
CA TRP A 130 -16.92 -8.07 -6.96
C TRP A 130 -17.38 -9.52 -7.21
N THR A 131 -18.65 -9.77 -7.49
CA THR A 131 -19.17 -11.10 -7.85
C THR A 131 -18.55 -11.56 -9.16
N THR A 132 -18.54 -10.68 -10.17
CA THR A 132 -17.92 -10.96 -11.46
C THR A 132 -16.40 -10.87 -11.39
N ARG A 133 -15.86 -9.80 -10.77
CA ARG A 133 -14.41 -9.52 -10.78
C ARG A 133 -13.60 -10.40 -9.83
N GLY A 134 -14.25 -10.98 -8.82
CA GLY A 134 -13.61 -11.74 -7.75
C GLY A 134 -13.22 -10.84 -6.58
N SER A 135 -13.21 -11.43 -5.39
CA SER A 135 -13.17 -10.74 -4.10
C SER A 135 -11.94 -11.15 -3.27
N ARG A 136 -10.84 -11.45 -3.96
CA ARG A 136 -9.60 -11.94 -3.36
C ARG A 136 -8.56 -10.83 -3.32
N VAL A 137 -8.00 -10.57 -2.15
CA VAL A 137 -7.03 -9.50 -1.94
C VAL A 137 -5.77 -10.04 -1.32
N ALA A 138 -4.62 -9.78 -1.95
CA ALA A 138 -3.32 -10.09 -1.39
C ALA A 138 -2.70 -8.83 -0.77
N THR A 139 -2.27 -8.91 0.49
CA THR A 139 -1.72 -7.79 1.24
C THR A 139 -0.33 -8.12 1.75
N ASP A 140 0.62 -7.25 1.46
CA ASP A 140 2.00 -7.37 1.92
C ASP A 140 2.63 -5.98 2.05
N SER A 141 3.74 -5.88 2.77
CA SER A 141 4.52 -4.66 2.93
C SER A 141 5.94 -4.84 2.42
N GLN A 142 6.49 -3.79 1.79
CA GLN A 142 7.91 -3.71 1.49
C GLN A 142 8.58 -2.57 2.26
N SER A 143 9.76 -2.85 2.79
CA SER A 143 10.68 -1.81 3.27
C SER A 143 11.20 -0.99 2.09
N LEU A 144 11.08 0.33 2.19
CA LEU A 144 11.73 1.31 1.32
C LEU A 144 12.80 2.05 2.11
N THR A 145 14.02 2.07 1.58
CA THR A 145 15.12 2.88 2.11
C THR A 145 15.08 4.24 1.43
N LEU A 146 14.91 5.30 2.20
CA LEU A 146 14.85 6.67 1.72
C LEU A 146 16.02 7.47 2.28
N ASN A 147 16.70 8.24 1.45
CA ASN A 147 17.60 9.28 1.96
C ASN A 147 16.73 10.37 2.57
N TRP A 148 17.11 10.86 3.74
CA TRP A 148 16.46 12.04 4.31
C TRP A 148 17.41 13.24 4.19
N PRO A 149 16.94 14.39 3.72
CA PRO A 149 17.78 15.56 3.53
C PRO A 149 18.08 16.18 4.89
N THR A 150 19.27 15.90 5.40
CA THR A 150 19.78 16.56 6.60
C THR A 150 21.20 17.03 6.31
N LYS A 151 21.57 18.19 6.88
CA LYS A 151 22.95 18.69 6.86
C LYS A 151 23.78 18.09 8.01
N ARG A 152 23.16 17.34 8.93
CA ARG A 152 23.79 16.81 10.14
C ARG A 152 24.40 15.44 9.87
N GLU A 153 23.55 14.44 9.64
CA GLU A 153 23.97 13.07 9.39
C GLU A 153 23.18 12.48 8.22
N ARG A 154 23.94 11.97 7.26
CA ARG A 154 23.43 11.32 6.05
C ARG A 154 23.15 9.85 6.35
N THR A 155 22.04 9.62 7.02
CA THR A 155 21.56 8.28 7.39
C THR A 155 20.23 7.98 6.67
N PRO A 156 20.04 6.79 6.09
CA PRO A 156 18.77 6.44 5.48
C PRO A 156 17.67 6.22 6.54
N ILE A 157 16.43 6.40 6.10
CA ILE A 157 15.23 6.05 6.84
C ILE A 157 14.60 4.86 6.15
N VAL A 158 14.18 3.87 6.93
CA VAL A 158 13.37 2.77 6.41
C VAL A 158 11.92 3.03 6.73
N VAL A 159 11.10 3.09 5.68
CA VAL A 159 9.64 3.21 5.79
C VAL A 159 8.98 1.98 5.18
N GLN A 160 7.90 1.51 5.78
CA GLN A 160 7.09 0.45 5.19
C GLN A 160 6.11 1.02 4.16
N HIS A 161 6.02 0.35 3.02
CA HIS A 161 5.03 0.57 1.98
C HIS A 161 4.10 -0.63 1.93
N LEU A 162 2.92 -0.48 2.53
CA LEU A 162 1.90 -1.52 2.68
C LEU A 162 0.91 -1.45 1.51
N CYS A 163 0.67 -2.56 0.82
CA CYS A 163 -0.17 -2.61 -0.36
C CYS A 163 -1.15 -3.77 -0.32
N SER A 164 -2.39 -3.50 -0.75
CA SER A 164 -3.43 -4.49 -1.00
C SER A 164 -3.72 -4.58 -2.50
N ALA A 165 -3.51 -5.76 -3.09
CA ALA A 165 -3.72 -6.02 -4.52
C ALA A 165 -4.90 -6.96 -4.76
N HIS A 166 -5.76 -6.63 -5.72
CA HIS A 166 -6.79 -7.55 -6.19
C HIS A 166 -6.14 -8.71 -6.94
N ALA A 167 -6.31 -9.94 -6.42
CA ALA A 167 -5.50 -11.09 -6.80
C ALA A 167 -5.60 -11.49 -8.27
N ARG A 168 -6.77 -11.30 -8.91
CA ARG A 168 -6.98 -11.68 -10.32
C ARG A 168 -6.40 -10.66 -11.29
N SER A 169 -6.65 -9.37 -11.04
CA SER A 169 -6.24 -8.30 -11.97
C SER A 169 -4.83 -7.75 -11.71
N GLY A 170 -4.29 -7.94 -10.51
CA GLY A 170 -3.06 -7.27 -10.06
C GLY A 170 -3.20 -5.76 -9.86
N PHE A 171 -4.43 -5.24 -9.86
CA PHE A 171 -4.75 -3.85 -9.55
C PHE A 171 -4.55 -3.60 -8.06
N ILE A 172 -3.90 -2.49 -7.70
CA ILE A 172 -3.68 -2.10 -6.30
C ILE A 172 -4.92 -1.39 -5.80
N LEU A 173 -5.62 -2.01 -4.85
CA LEU A 173 -6.81 -1.42 -4.22
C LEU A 173 -6.39 -0.26 -3.32
N LEU A 174 -5.38 -0.50 -2.47
CA LEU A 174 -4.90 0.47 -1.50
C LEU A 174 -3.38 0.39 -1.35
N SER A 175 -2.75 1.54 -1.17
CA SER A 175 -1.33 1.71 -0.86
C SER A 175 -1.21 2.72 0.28
N SER A 176 -0.56 2.31 1.36
CA SER A 176 -0.32 3.15 2.54
C SER A 176 1.18 3.19 2.83
N LEU A 177 1.70 4.40 3.03
CA LEU A 177 3.09 4.62 3.42
C LEU A 177 3.18 4.89 4.92
N GLN A 178 4.19 4.33 5.58
CA GLN A 178 4.46 4.50 7.00
C GLN A 178 5.03 5.89 7.33
N PHE A 179 4.40 6.96 6.85
CA PHE A 179 4.89 8.32 7.01
C PHE A 179 3.72 9.30 7.15
N ASP A 180 3.88 10.23 8.08
CA ASP A 180 3.00 11.38 8.25
C ASP A 180 3.79 12.68 8.04
N PRO A 181 3.50 13.46 6.98
CA PRO A 181 4.27 14.66 6.68
C PRO A 181 3.94 15.86 7.58
N VAL A 182 2.88 15.81 8.39
CA VAL A 182 2.37 16.97 9.13
C VAL A 182 3.09 17.25 10.45
N PRO A 183 3.21 16.28 11.39
CA PRO A 183 3.81 16.55 12.69
C PRO A 183 5.34 16.56 12.62
N GLU A 184 5.98 17.40 13.42
CA GLU A 184 7.44 17.43 13.56
C GLU A 184 7.89 16.52 14.71
N MET A 185 9.02 15.81 14.53
CA MET A 185 9.49 14.83 15.51
C MET A 185 9.77 15.41 16.89
N ALA A 186 10.33 16.62 16.94
CA ALA A 186 10.63 17.31 18.21
C ALA A 186 9.35 17.57 19.03
N ASP A 187 8.26 17.94 18.35
CA ASP A 187 6.97 18.25 18.98
C ASP A 187 6.30 16.98 19.52
N ILE A 188 6.51 15.83 18.87
CA ILE A 188 5.96 14.54 19.30
C ILE A 188 6.56 14.12 20.65
N GLN A 189 7.89 14.16 20.77
CA GLN A 189 8.56 13.79 22.02
C GLN A 189 8.11 14.70 23.16
N ALA A 190 8.11 16.03 22.93
CA ALA A 190 7.68 17.00 23.92
C ALA A 190 6.23 16.81 24.35
N SER A 191 5.32 16.59 23.38
CA SER A 191 3.89 16.37 23.65
C SER A 191 3.65 15.09 24.45
N MET A 192 4.32 13.99 24.09
CA MET A 192 4.20 12.71 24.82
C MET A 192 4.73 12.81 26.26
N THR A 193 5.83 13.54 26.47
CA THR A 193 6.34 13.80 27.83
C THR A 193 5.35 14.63 28.64
N ALA A 194 4.82 15.72 28.08
CA ALA A 194 3.85 16.59 28.75
C ALA A 194 2.54 15.88 29.09
N ALA A 195 2.07 14.97 28.21
CA ALA A 195 0.84 14.19 28.40
C ALA A 195 1.00 13.00 29.36
N GLY A 196 2.22 12.72 29.82
CA GLY A 196 2.53 11.54 30.62
C GLY A 196 2.25 10.23 29.88
N ASP A 197 2.50 10.21 28.57
CA ASP A 197 2.20 9.04 27.72
C ASP A 197 3.16 7.87 27.98
N PHE A 198 4.39 8.17 28.38
CA PHE A 198 5.40 7.14 28.65
C PHE A 198 5.12 6.32 29.92
N GLN A 199 4.25 6.81 30.82
CA GLN A 199 3.78 6.06 32.00
C GLN A 199 2.54 5.19 31.72
N LYS A 200 1.99 5.25 30.51
CA LYS A 200 0.76 4.55 30.13
C LYS A 200 1.06 3.45 29.11
N ASP A 201 0.28 2.39 29.15
CA ASP A 201 0.21 1.45 28.03
C ASP A 201 -0.22 2.19 26.76
N ARG A 202 0.31 1.76 25.61
CA ARG A 202 0.17 2.49 24.35
C ARG A 202 -1.29 2.75 23.94
N CYS A 203 -2.21 1.87 24.30
CA CYS A 203 -3.64 2.03 24.01
C CYS A 203 -4.31 3.17 24.81
N PHE A 204 -3.72 3.62 25.91
CA PHE A 204 -4.25 4.71 26.76
C PHE A 204 -3.52 6.04 26.56
N ARG A 205 -2.58 6.11 25.63
CA ARG A 205 -1.81 7.32 25.31
C ARG A 205 -2.62 8.31 24.50
N GLN A 206 -2.34 9.59 24.68
CA GLN A 206 -2.84 10.64 23.80
C GLN A 206 -2.21 10.53 22.41
N GLN A 207 -0.91 10.24 22.35
CA GLN A 207 -0.18 9.94 21.11
C GLN A 207 0.35 8.50 21.14
N GLY A 208 -0.43 7.59 20.56
CA GLY A 208 -0.06 6.18 20.41
C GLY A 208 0.32 5.77 19.00
N ARG A 209 0.10 6.62 17.98
CA ARG A 209 0.24 6.24 16.57
C ARG A 209 1.63 6.50 15.99
N LEU A 210 2.34 7.49 16.52
CA LEU A 210 3.66 7.89 16.03
C LEU A 210 4.77 7.31 16.89
N TRP A 211 5.96 7.20 16.30
CA TRP A 211 7.18 6.96 17.04
C TRP A 211 7.64 8.22 17.76
N SER A 212 8.02 8.10 19.04
CA SER A 212 8.87 9.09 19.70
C SER A 212 10.34 8.78 19.43
N GLU A 213 11.22 9.76 19.65
CA GLU A 213 12.65 9.57 19.49
C GLU A 213 13.19 8.54 20.48
N SER A 214 12.81 8.64 21.75
CA SER A 214 13.24 7.71 22.80
C SER A 214 12.82 6.26 22.52
N GLU A 215 11.57 6.04 22.08
CA GLU A 215 11.06 4.71 21.78
C GLU A 215 11.70 4.11 20.53
N PHE A 216 11.97 4.93 19.51
CA PHE A 216 12.64 4.47 18.30
C PHE A 216 14.08 4.04 18.59
N GLN A 217 14.83 4.82 19.36
CA GLN A 217 16.18 4.46 19.79
C GLN A 217 16.18 3.13 20.57
N ALA A 218 15.24 2.94 21.50
CA ALA A 218 15.09 1.68 22.23
C ALA A 218 14.75 0.50 21.30
N HIS A 219 13.93 0.72 20.27
CA HIS A 219 13.58 -0.28 19.27
C HIS A 219 14.80 -0.69 18.43
N ILE A 220 15.58 0.27 17.93
CA ILE A 220 16.81 -0.02 17.19
C ILE A 220 17.81 -0.77 18.07
N ALA A 221 17.98 -0.36 19.33
CA ALA A 221 18.84 -1.06 20.28
C ALA A 221 18.40 -2.51 20.52
N ALA A 222 17.08 -2.78 20.57
CA ALA A 222 16.55 -4.14 20.66
C ALA A 222 16.81 -4.97 19.39
N LEU A 223 16.65 -4.37 18.20
CA LEU A 223 16.93 -5.06 16.93
C LEU A 223 18.41 -5.43 16.79
N LYS A 224 19.32 -4.53 17.20
CA LYS A 224 20.77 -4.79 17.23
C LYS A 224 21.12 -5.95 18.17
N ARG A 225 20.55 -5.97 19.39
CA ARG A 225 20.74 -7.07 20.35
C ARG A 225 20.29 -8.42 19.78
N ASN A 226 19.20 -8.42 19.01
CA ASN A 226 18.64 -9.63 18.40
C ASN A 226 19.33 -10.03 17.08
N ARG A 227 20.41 -9.33 16.66
CA ARG A 227 21.08 -9.52 15.35
C ARG A 227 20.13 -9.47 14.15
N ALA A 228 18.97 -8.84 14.32
CA ALA A 228 17.97 -8.66 13.26
C ALA A 228 18.38 -7.54 12.29
N VAL A 229 19.33 -6.71 12.70
CA VAL A 229 19.89 -5.57 11.98
C VAL A 229 21.41 -5.62 12.17
N LYS A 230 22.18 -5.34 11.12
CA LYS A 230 23.65 -5.26 11.23
C LYS A 230 24.04 -3.98 11.95
N ASP A 231 25.17 -3.99 12.67
CA ASP A 231 25.64 -2.78 13.35
C ASP A 231 25.95 -1.62 12.38
N THR A 232 26.18 -1.94 11.10
CA THR A 232 26.43 -1.00 10.00
C THR A 232 25.17 -0.38 9.39
N ASP A 233 23.98 -0.90 9.71
CA ASP A 233 22.71 -0.34 9.25
C ASP A 233 22.33 0.85 10.14
N LEU A 234 22.63 2.05 9.66
CA LEU A 234 22.20 3.29 10.30
C LEU A 234 20.72 3.51 9.97
N TYR A 235 19.85 3.49 10.98
CA TYR A 235 18.44 3.86 10.86
C TYR A 235 18.17 5.09 11.70
N GLN A 236 17.48 6.08 11.12
CA GLN A 236 17.05 7.27 11.84
C GLN A 236 15.57 7.56 11.62
N LEU A 237 15.01 8.42 12.46
CA LEU A 237 13.70 9.02 12.24
C LEU A 237 13.79 10.19 11.25
N PRO A 238 12.69 10.52 10.56
CA PRO A 238 12.64 11.71 9.72
C PRO A 238 12.81 12.96 10.58
N HIS A 239 13.59 13.92 10.09
CA HIS A 239 13.78 15.19 10.79
C HIS A 239 12.55 16.12 10.66
N SER A 240 11.73 15.90 9.62
CA SER A 240 10.45 16.59 9.42
C SER A 240 9.41 15.57 8.99
N GLY A 241 8.19 15.72 9.47
CA GLY A 241 7.23 14.62 9.47
C GLY A 241 7.58 13.58 10.55
N ALA A 242 6.80 12.51 10.60
CA ALA A 242 6.94 11.45 11.59
C ALA A 242 6.71 10.06 11.01
N LEU A 243 7.32 9.08 11.67
CA LEU A 243 7.11 7.67 11.34
C LEU A 243 5.86 7.16 12.08
N VAL A 244 4.89 6.66 11.33
CA VAL A 244 3.71 5.99 11.89
C VAL A 244 4.12 4.60 12.37
N ARG A 245 3.56 4.09 13.46
CA ARG A 245 3.81 2.72 13.90
C ARG A 245 3.17 1.73 12.92
N LEU A 246 3.90 0.67 12.56
CA LEU A 246 3.50 -0.25 11.50
C LEU A 246 2.18 -0.97 11.81
N ASP A 247 2.00 -1.42 13.04
CA ASP A 247 0.76 -2.03 13.50
C ASP A 247 -0.43 -1.07 13.37
N VAL A 248 -0.26 0.19 13.79
CA VAL A 248 -1.31 1.21 13.62
C VAL A 248 -1.62 1.47 12.14
N LEU A 249 -0.60 1.50 11.28
CA LEU A 249 -0.76 1.61 9.83
C LEU A 249 -1.55 0.44 9.24
N GLN A 250 -1.29 -0.78 9.69
CA GLN A 250 -1.97 -2.00 9.21
C GLN A 250 -3.45 -2.02 9.60
N TYR A 251 -3.78 -1.63 10.83
CA TYR A 251 -5.17 -1.48 11.25
C TYR A 251 -5.90 -0.42 10.42
N ALA A 252 -5.28 0.75 10.23
CA ALA A 252 -5.86 1.80 9.39
C ALA A 252 -6.06 1.32 7.94
N HIS A 253 -5.08 0.62 7.37
CA HIS A 253 -5.15 0.06 6.02
C HIS A 253 -6.27 -0.96 5.85
N ALA A 254 -6.44 -1.89 6.80
CA ALA A 254 -7.52 -2.87 6.77
C ALA A 254 -8.90 -2.19 6.88
N MET A 255 -9.03 -1.17 7.72
CA MET A 255 -10.27 -0.39 7.85
C MET A 255 -10.62 0.38 6.57
N LEU A 256 -9.64 1.01 5.90
CA LEU A 256 -9.86 1.69 4.62
C LEU A 256 -10.25 0.73 3.51
N LEU A 257 -9.59 -0.44 3.46
CA LEU A 257 -9.87 -1.44 2.45
C LEU A 257 -11.31 -1.95 2.56
N ARG A 258 -11.90 -1.97 3.76
CA ARG A 258 -13.29 -2.35 3.98
C ARG A 258 -14.28 -1.50 3.18
N ASP A 259 -13.98 -0.22 2.97
CA ASP A 259 -14.85 0.70 2.22
C ASP A 259 -15.03 0.24 0.76
N ALA A 260 -14.05 -0.48 0.18
CA ALA A 260 -14.16 -1.04 -1.16
C ALA A 260 -15.20 -2.18 -1.26
N PHE A 261 -15.56 -2.81 -0.14
CA PHE A 261 -16.46 -3.96 -0.08
C PHE A 261 -17.78 -3.65 0.65
N ILE A 262 -18.06 -2.39 0.97
CA ILE A 262 -19.19 -2.00 1.82
C ILE A 262 -20.56 -2.44 1.28
N PHE A 263 -20.71 -2.52 -0.04
CA PHE A 263 -21.94 -2.97 -0.72
C PHE A 263 -21.88 -4.43 -1.20
N TYR A 264 -20.82 -5.16 -0.86
CA TYR A 264 -20.62 -6.53 -1.30
C TYR A 264 -20.93 -7.54 -0.19
N ASP A 265 -21.87 -8.42 -0.49
CA ASP A 265 -22.40 -9.44 0.42
C ASP A 265 -21.84 -10.84 0.13
N GLY A 266 -21.03 -11.02 -0.91
CA GLY A 266 -20.44 -12.32 -1.24
C GLY A 266 -19.20 -12.70 -0.40
N PRO A 267 -18.56 -13.83 -0.72
CA PRO A 267 -17.38 -14.31 0.01
C PRO A 267 -16.15 -13.45 -0.26
N LEU A 268 -15.25 -13.30 0.71
CA LEU A 268 -14.00 -12.55 0.69
C LEU A 268 -12.84 -13.47 1.10
N LEU A 269 -11.71 -13.37 0.40
CA LEU A 269 -10.47 -14.04 0.78
C LEU A 269 -9.35 -13.01 0.88
N PHE A 270 -8.86 -12.81 2.10
CA PHE A 270 -7.69 -12.00 2.37
C PHE A 270 -6.47 -12.90 2.49
N VAL A 271 -5.47 -12.67 1.65
CA VAL A 271 -4.19 -13.37 1.67
C VAL A 271 -3.15 -12.40 2.22
N ILE A 272 -2.44 -12.77 3.27
CA ILE A 272 -1.47 -11.91 3.95
C ILE A 272 -0.12 -12.61 4.13
N ASP A 273 0.97 -11.85 4.17
CA ASP A 273 2.28 -12.38 4.60
C ASP A 273 2.27 -12.68 6.11
N ARG A 274 3.35 -13.31 6.59
CA ARG A 274 3.58 -13.66 8.00
C ARG A 274 3.97 -12.46 8.88
N ASP A 275 3.41 -11.29 8.59
CA ASP A 275 3.52 -10.13 9.47
C ASP A 275 2.57 -10.30 10.68
N PRO A 276 3.06 -10.09 11.92
CA PRO A 276 2.28 -10.34 13.12
C PRO A 276 1.10 -9.38 13.32
N GLY A 277 1.11 -8.20 12.71
CA GLY A 277 0.05 -7.20 12.84
C GLY A 277 -1.03 -7.29 11.77
N LEU A 278 -0.72 -7.82 10.57
CA LEU A 278 -1.70 -7.96 9.48
C LEU A 278 -2.89 -8.86 9.84
N GLY A 279 -2.63 -10.04 10.42
CA GLY A 279 -3.69 -10.99 10.80
C GLY A 279 -4.72 -10.36 11.75
N PRO A 280 -4.31 -9.84 12.91
CA PRO A 280 -5.19 -9.14 13.84
C PRO A 280 -5.89 -7.92 13.22
N ALA A 281 -5.18 -7.12 12.39
CA ALA A 281 -5.76 -5.96 11.74
C ALA A 281 -6.94 -6.32 10.82
N PHE A 282 -6.77 -7.32 9.96
CA PHE A 282 -7.84 -7.79 9.07
C PHE A 282 -8.95 -8.51 9.84
N ALA A 283 -8.61 -9.31 10.86
CA ALA A 283 -9.60 -9.98 11.70
C ALA A 283 -10.50 -8.97 12.45
N HIS A 284 -9.93 -7.85 12.89
CA HIS A 284 -10.68 -6.77 13.52
C HIS A 284 -11.53 -5.99 12.52
N ALA A 285 -10.95 -5.57 11.39
CA ALA A 285 -11.64 -4.75 10.39
C ALA A 285 -12.82 -5.48 9.74
N PHE A 286 -12.70 -6.80 9.50
CA PHE A 286 -13.72 -7.63 8.85
C PHE A 286 -14.42 -8.60 9.81
N ARG A 287 -14.50 -8.24 11.10
CA ARG A 287 -15.06 -9.10 12.17
C ARG A 287 -16.46 -9.63 11.84
N GLU A 288 -17.33 -8.78 11.30
CA GLU A 288 -18.73 -9.13 11.05
C GLU A 288 -18.84 -10.07 9.83
N GLU A 289 -18.03 -9.81 8.80
CA GLU A 289 -17.92 -10.65 7.62
C GLU A 289 -17.34 -12.04 7.97
N ILE A 290 -16.35 -12.10 8.87
CA ILE A 290 -15.77 -13.36 9.36
C ILE A 290 -16.81 -14.15 10.17
N ARG A 291 -17.50 -13.50 11.12
CA ARG A 291 -18.55 -14.13 11.93
C ARG A 291 -19.70 -14.66 11.10
N GLY A 292 -20.04 -13.96 10.01
CA GLY A 292 -21.04 -14.40 9.06
C GLY A 292 -20.58 -15.48 8.08
N GLY A 293 -19.36 -16.02 8.20
CA GLY A 293 -18.82 -17.02 7.26
C GLY A 293 -18.50 -16.46 5.87
N ARG A 294 -18.44 -15.13 5.72
CA ARG A 294 -18.24 -14.46 4.44
C ARG A 294 -16.81 -14.00 4.20
N ALA A 295 -15.94 -14.01 5.18
CA ALA A 295 -14.54 -13.62 5.01
C ALA A 295 -13.61 -14.66 5.61
N MET A 296 -12.59 -15.03 4.83
CA MET A 296 -11.50 -15.88 5.28
C MET A 296 -10.15 -15.18 5.18
N ILE A 297 -9.31 -15.37 6.19
CA ILE A 297 -7.95 -14.84 6.24
C ILE A 297 -6.95 -15.99 6.13
N ALA A 298 -6.19 -16.00 5.04
CA ALA A 298 -5.11 -16.94 4.78
C ALA A 298 -3.76 -16.24 4.94
N GLN A 299 -2.95 -16.70 5.88
CA GLN A 299 -1.55 -16.33 5.98
C GLN A 299 -0.71 -17.28 5.13
N VAL A 300 0.19 -16.72 4.32
CA VAL A 300 1.05 -17.49 3.41
C VAL A 300 2.50 -17.31 3.81
N ALA A 301 3.25 -18.41 3.76
CA ALA A 301 4.70 -18.41 3.87
C ALA A 301 5.27 -19.26 2.73
N PHE A 302 6.46 -18.93 2.23
CA PHE A 302 7.15 -19.74 1.23
C PHE A 302 8.66 -19.53 1.34
N HIS A 303 9.43 -20.45 0.78
CA HIS A 303 10.87 -20.41 0.88
C HIS A 303 11.45 -19.27 0.03
N LYS A 304 12.25 -18.40 0.67
CA LYS A 304 12.96 -17.30 0.01
C LYS A 304 14.41 -17.75 -0.26
N GLY A 305 15.00 -17.33 -1.38
CA GLY A 305 16.43 -17.55 -1.67
C GLY A 305 16.80 -18.74 -2.54
N PHE A 306 15.84 -19.54 -3.03
CA PHE A 306 16.15 -20.56 -4.05
C PHE A 306 16.57 -19.92 -5.37
N SER A 307 17.62 -20.49 -5.95
CA SER A 307 18.02 -20.32 -7.35
C SER A 307 16.92 -20.78 -8.31
N ASN A 308 17.04 -20.40 -9.58
CA ASN A 308 16.08 -20.82 -10.59
C ASN A 308 16.03 -22.35 -10.76
N ASP A 309 17.18 -23.02 -10.65
CA ASP A 309 17.28 -24.48 -10.81
C ASP A 309 16.65 -25.21 -9.63
N GLU A 310 16.88 -24.74 -8.40
CA GLU A 310 16.20 -25.28 -7.21
C GLU A 310 14.69 -25.11 -7.29
N ARG A 311 14.20 -23.95 -7.78
CA ARG A 311 12.78 -23.73 -8.03
C ARG A 311 12.22 -24.71 -9.07
N ILE A 312 12.94 -24.94 -10.17
CA ILE A 312 12.53 -25.90 -11.20
C ILE A 312 12.45 -27.32 -10.60
N LYS A 313 13.47 -27.75 -9.86
CA LYS A 313 13.48 -29.06 -9.17
C LYS A 313 12.28 -29.21 -8.24
N THR A 314 12.01 -28.18 -7.44
CA THR A 314 10.88 -28.17 -6.49
C THR A 314 9.52 -28.28 -7.20
N VAL A 315 9.34 -27.58 -8.32
CA VAL A 315 8.12 -27.70 -9.14
C VAL A 315 7.97 -29.11 -9.71
N MET A 316 9.05 -29.72 -10.17
CA MET A 316 9.01 -31.09 -10.71
C MET A 316 8.65 -32.12 -9.64
N VAL A 317 9.15 -31.96 -8.40
CA VAL A 317 8.73 -32.79 -7.25
C VAL A 317 7.22 -32.70 -7.05
N GLY A 318 6.65 -31.48 -7.00
CA GLY A 318 5.21 -31.31 -6.83
C GLY A 318 4.39 -31.91 -7.99
N ARG A 319 4.87 -31.80 -9.24
CA ARG A 319 4.22 -32.43 -10.40
C ARG A 319 4.27 -33.95 -10.35
N GLN A 320 5.40 -34.53 -9.94
CA GLN A 320 5.55 -35.97 -9.76
C GLN A 320 4.64 -36.50 -8.65
N GLN A 321 4.48 -35.73 -7.57
CA GLN A 321 3.54 -36.08 -6.51
C GLN A 321 2.09 -36.09 -7.01
N LEU A 322 1.66 -35.03 -7.72
CA LEU A 322 0.32 -34.99 -8.31
C LEU A 322 0.08 -36.14 -9.30
N ALA A 323 1.08 -36.48 -10.13
CA ALA A 323 1.03 -37.61 -11.04
C ALA A 323 0.79 -38.94 -10.30
N ARG A 324 1.54 -39.18 -9.21
CA ARG A 324 1.37 -40.38 -8.37
C ARG A 324 -0.01 -40.45 -7.73
N GLU A 325 -0.48 -39.34 -7.16
CA GLU A 325 -1.77 -39.28 -6.45
C GLU A 325 -2.97 -39.42 -7.39
N THR A 326 -2.82 -39.00 -8.65
CA THR A 326 -3.91 -39.03 -9.65
C THR A 326 -3.83 -40.22 -10.61
N GLY A 327 -2.74 -40.99 -10.57
CA GLY A 327 -2.46 -42.06 -11.54
C GLY A 327 -2.15 -41.57 -12.96
N LYS A 328 -1.98 -40.26 -13.18
CA LYS A 328 -1.68 -39.67 -14.49
C LYS A 328 -0.18 -39.58 -14.71
N THR A 329 0.24 -39.67 -15.97
CA THR A 329 1.59 -39.34 -16.41
C THR A 329 1.82 -37.82 -16.40
N LEU A 330 3.09 -37.40 -16.38
CA LEU A 330 3.44 -35.98 -16.47
C LEU A 330 2.99 -35.34 -17.80
N ALA A 331 2.96 -36.12 -18.88
CA ALA A 331 2.50 -35.66 -20.19
C ALA A 331 0.99 -35.39 -20.18
N GLU A 332 0.19 -36.29 -19.59
CA GLU A 332 -1.26 -36.08 -19.43
C GLU A 332 -1.56 -34.88 -18.56
N LEU A 333 -0.83 -34.69 -17.45
CA LEU A 333 -0.98 -33.49 -16.61
C LEU A 333 -0.63 -32.20 -17.35
N ALA A 334 0.37 -32.24 -18.24
CA ALA A 334 0.77 -31.09 -19.04
C ALA A 334 -0.20 -30.77 -20.18
N ALA A 335 -1.03 -31.74 -20.60
CA ALA A 335 -2.03 -31.59 -21.64
C ALA A 335 -3.38 -31.02 -21.12
N LEU A 336 -3.58 -30.98 -19.80
CA LEU A 336 -4.78 -30.40 -19.19
C LEU A 336 -4.86 -28.89 -19.43
N THR A 337 -6.09 -28.39 -19.59
CA THR A 337 -6.37 -26.95 -19.48
C THR A 337 -6.11 -26.44 -18.06
N ASP A 338 -5.94 -25.13 -17.90
CA ASP A 338 -5.74 -24.51 -16.59
C ASP A 338 -6.92 -24.78 -15.64
N GLU A 339 -8.15 -24.79 -16.16
CA GLU A 339 -9.36 -25.13 -15.41
C GLU A 339 -9.38 -26.60 -14.95
N GLU A 340 -9.08 -27.55 -15.84
CA GLU A 340 -9.02 -28.98 -15.50
C GLU A 340 -7.91 -29.28 -14.50
N TYR A 341 -6.72 -28.71 -14.72
CA TYR A 341 -5.60 -28.84 -13.79
C TYR A 341 -5.96 -28.27 -12.41
N ALA A 342 -6.60 -27.10 -12.37
CA ALA A 342 -7.06 -26.48 -11.14
C ALA A 342 -8.10 -27.34 -10.39
N ALA A 343 -9.06 -27.92 -11.11
CA ALA A 343 -10.08 -28.79 -10.54
C ALA A 343 -9.47 -30.09 -9.99
N LEU A 344 -8.52 -30.69 -10.72
CA LEU A 344 -7.78 -31.87 -10.29
C LEU A 344 -6.98 -31.60 -9.01
N VAL A 345 -6.28 -30.46 -8.95
CA VAL A 345 -5.57 -30.02 -7.76
C VAL A 345 -6.53 -29.80 -6.59
N ASP A 346 -7.66 -29.12 -6.81
CA ASP A 346 -8.66 -28.87 -5.76
C ASP A 346 -9.21 -30.19 -5.20
N GLN A 347 -9.43 -31.20 -6.05
CA GLN A 347 -9.85 -32.54 -5.63
C GLN A 347 -8.80 -33.21 -4.73
N GLN A 348 -7.53 -33.22 -5.14
CA GLN A 348 -6.49 -33.88 -4.36
C GLN A 348 -6.20 -33.16 -3.04
N VAL A 349 -6.14 -31.82 -3.06
CA VAL A 349 -6.00 -31.02 -1.84
C VAL A 349 -7.17 -31.27 -0.88
N ALA A 350 -8.40 -31.46 -1.38
CA ALA A 350 -9.54 -31.76 -0.53
C ALA A 350 -9.34 -33.06 0.28
N THR A 351 -8.71 -34.08 -0.32
CA THR A 351 -8.33 -35.32 0.37
C THR A 351 -7.28 -35.06 1.45
N HIS A 352 -6.25 -34.26 1.15
CA HIS A 352 -5.21 -33.88 2.13
C HIS A 352 -5.74 -33.02 3.29
N LEU A 353 -6.87 -32.34 3.10
CA LEU A 353 -7.48 -31.50 4.13
C LEU A 353 -8.37 -32.27 5.10
N VAL A 354 -8.66 -33.56 4.87
CA VAL A 354 -9.50 -34.35 5.79
C VAL A 354 -8.83 -34.38 7.17
N GLY A 355 -9.52 -33.83 8.18
CA GLY A 355 -9.00 -33.73 9.55
C GLY A 355 -8.08 -32.53 9.81
N TYR A 356 -7.84 -31.67 8.81
CA TYR A 356 -7.08 -30.43 9.01
C TYR A 356 -7.91 -29.39 9.77
N ALA A 357 -7.31 -28.79 10.81
CA ALA A 357 -7.96 -27.79 11.65
C ALA A 357 -7.76 -26.37 11.08
N PHE A 358 -8.81 -25.83 10.48
CA PHE A 358 -8.88 -24.43 10.07
C PHE A 358 -9.11 -23.51 11.27
N GLY A 359 -8.77 -22.22 11.14
CA GLY A 359 -8.95 -21.22 12.21
C GLY A 359 -7.97 -21.36 13.37
N GLY A 360 -6.96 -22.22 13.25
CA GLY A 360 -5.98 -22.52 14.28
C GLY A 360 -4.56 -22.08 13.93
N ARG A 361 -3.59 -22.68 14.62
CA ARG A 361 -2.14 -22.47 14.40
C ARG A 361 -1.52 -23.43 13.38
N GLN A 362 -2.33 -24.35 12.83
CA GLN A 362 -1.85 -25.39 11.95
C GLN A 362 -1.51 -24.82 10.56
N TRP A 363 -0.35 -25.18 10.03
CA TRP A 363 0.04 -24.84 8.66
C TRP A 363 -0.27 -26.02 7.73
N PHE A 364 -0.82 -25.73 6.56
CA PHE A 364 -0.96 -26.68 5.47
C PHE A 364 0.23 -26.53 4.53
N ASP A 365 1.03 -27.57 4.39
CA ASP A 365 2.13 -27.65 3.44
C ASP A 365 1.57 -27.89 2.03
N TRP A 366 1.79 -26.94 1.12
CA TRP A 366 1.27 -27.02 -0.25
C TRP A 366 2.10 -28.02 -1.09
N PRO A 367 1.53 -29.15 -1.52
CA PRO A 367 2.32 -30.21 -2.17
C PRO A 367 2.70 -29.88 -3.63
N TYR A 368 1.90 -29.07 -4.32
CA TYR A 368 2.05 -28.85 -5.77
C TYR A 368 2.78 -27.55 -6.09
N HIS A 369 4.05 -27.46 -5.68
CA HIS A 369 4.83 -26.22 -5.67
C HIS A 369 4.84 -25.44 -7.00
N THR A 370 5.00 -24.12 -6.89
CA THR A 370 5.16 -23.21 -8.04
C THR A 370 6.52 -22.52 -7.99
N LYS A 371 7.01 -22.03 -9.14
CA LYS A 371 8.28 -21.29 -9.19
C LYS A 371 8.23 -20.00 -8.37
N SER A 372 7.09 -19.31 -8.35
CA SER A 372 6.93 -18.03 -7.65
C SER A 372 6.94 -18.20 -6.14
N GLU A 373 6.28 -19.25 -5.64
CA GLU A 373 6.08 -19.53 -4.22
C GLU A 373 6.52 -20.99 -3.93
N PRO A 374 7.83 -21.27 -3.91
CA PRO A 374 8.34 -22.62 -3.66
C PRO A 374 8.15 -23.00 -2.18
N LEU A 375 7.85 -24.28 -1.90
CA LEU A 375 7.57 -24.77 -0.54
C LEU A 375 6.52 -23.91 0.20
N LYS A 376 5.49 -23.49 -0.53
CA LYS A 376 4.40 -22.67 0.02
C LYS A 376 3.73 -23.40 1.19
N LYS A 377 3.42 -22.66 2.24
CA LYS A 377 2.58 -23.07 3.36
C LYS A 377 1.45 -22.07 3.52
N VAL A 378 0.27 -22.56 3.88
CA VAL A 378 -0.92 -21.74 4.11
C VAL A 378 -1.47 -22.03 5.49
N GLN A 379 -1.75 -20.99 6.25
CA GLN A 379 -2.46 -21.08 7.53
C GLN A 379 -3.74 -20.24 7.43
N PHE A 380 -4.88 -20.83 7.76
CA PHE A 380 -6.12 -20.07 7.87
C PHE A 380 -6.32 -19.59 9.31
N LEU A 381 -6.38 -18.28 9.50
CA LEU A 381 -6.61 -17.66 10.82
C LEU A 381 -8.09 -17.69 11.23
N THR A 382 -8.97 -18.00 10.28
CA THR A 382 -10.42 -18.06 10.44
C THR A 382 -10.93 -19.35 9.82
N ASP A 383 -12.04 -19.87 10.33
CA ASP A 383 -12.73 -21.01 9.71
C ASP A 383 -14.19 -20.67 9.38
N ASP A 384 -14.66 -21.24 8.28
CA ASP A 384 -16.07 -21.38 7.98
C ASP A 384 -16.37 -22.89 7.93
N THR A 385 -17.00 -23.38 9.00
CA THR A 385 -17.35 -24.79 9.18
C THR A 385 -18.43 -25.27 8.21
N THR A 386 -19.14 -24.35 7.54
CA THR A 386 -20.15 -24.69 6.53
C THR A 386 -19.53 -25.04 5.17
N LEU A 387 -18.25 -24.72 4.96
CA LEU A 387 -17.56 -25.03 3.70
C LEU A 387 -17.15 -26.50 3.64
N THR A 388 -17.45 -27.14 2.51
CA THR A 388 -16.93 -28.46 2.17
C THR A 388 -15.42 -28.43 1.98
N TYR A 389 -14.75 -29.57 2.17
CA TYR A 389 -13.31 -29.70 1.91
C TYR A 389 -12.92 -29.28 0.49
N SER A 390 -13.77 -29.54 -0.52
CA SER A 390 -13.52 -29.07 -1.90
C SER A 390 -13.49 -27.55 -2.02
N LYS A 391 -14.40 -26.83 -1.32
CA LYS A 391 -14.38 -25.36 -1.29
C LYS A 391 -13.15 -24.85 -0.53
N LYS A 392 -12.80 -25.47 0.59
CA LYS A 392 -11.59 -25.11 1.36
C LYS A 392 -10.29 -25.37 0.57
N ALA A 393 -10.21 -26.48 -0.17
CA ALA A 393 -9.10 -26.79 -1.06
C ALA A 393 -8.89 -25.71 -2.12
N ARG A 394 -9.98 -25.25 -2.75
CA ARG A 394 -9.96 -24.13 -3.67
C ARG A 394 -9.41 -22.86 -3.02
N LEU A 395 -9.79 -22.56 -1.77
CA LEU A 395 -9.26 -21.40 -1.05
C LEU A 395 -7.76 -21.53 -0.75
N VAL A 396 -7.28 -22.71 -0.33
CA VAL A 396 -5.85 -22.99 -0.12
C VAL A 396 -5.06 -22.77 -1.42
N ARG A 397 -5.56 -23.28 -2.56
CA ARG A 397 -4.93 -23.08 -3.87
C ARG A 397 -4.84 -21.61 -4.23
N LEU A 398 -5.92 -20.87 -3.99
CA LEU A 398 -6.05 -19.45 -4.31
C LEU A 398 -5.33 -18.51 -3.34
N ALA A 399 -4.84 -19.01 -2.20
CA ALA A 399 -4.01 -18.25 -1.28
C ALA A 399 -2.61 -18.03 -1.89
N THR A 400 -2.41 -16.86 -2.49
CA THR A 400 -1.14 -16.43 -3.11
C THR A 400 -0.90 -14.93 -2.94
N LEU A 401 0.36 -14.55 -2.74
CA LEU A 401 0.83 -13.15 -2.67
C LEU A 401 1.33 -12.63 -4.02
N ARG A 402 1.29 -13.45 -5.08
CA ARG A 402 1.84 -13.13 -6.42
C ARG A 402 1.42 -11.76 -6.94
N SER A 403 0.18 -11.34 -6.73
CA SER A 403 -0.34 -10.08 -7.27
C SER A 403 0.33 -8.85 -6.65
N VAL A 404 0.52 -8.83 -5.33
CA VAL A 404 1.22 -7.76 -4.62
C VAL A 404 2.73 -7.85 -4.84
N ASP A 405 3.30 -9.05 -4.87
CA ASP A 405 4.72 -9.27 -5.21
C ASP A 405 5.07 -8.75 -6.61
N SER A 406 4.21 -9.02 -7.60
CA SER A 406 4.38 -8.53 -8.97
C SER A 406 4.31 -7.01 -9.05
N TYR A 407 3.47 -6.38 -8.22
CA TYR A 407 3.45 -4.92 -8.10
C TYR A 407 4.74 -4.40 -7.46
N PHE A 408 5.20 -4.97 -6.36
CA PHE A 408 6.46 -4.58 -5.73
C PHE A 408 7.65 -4.76 -6.66
N HIS A 409 7.69 -5.84 -7.44
CA HIS A 409 8.71 -6.02 -8.48
C HIS A 409 8.63 -4.89 -9.52
N ARG A 410 7.45 -4.59 -10.06
CA ARG A 410 7.27 -3.48 -11.03
C ARG A 410 7.70 -2.13 -10.44
N VAL A 411 7.36 -1.85 -9.19
CA VAL A 411 7.78 -0.63 -8.49
C VAL A 411 9.30 -0.58 -8.38
N ARG A 412 9.95 -1.65 -7.92
CA ARG A 412 11.42 -1.72 -7.77
C ARG A 412 12.17 -1.63 -9.09
N SER A 413 11.61 -2.19 -10.17
CA SER A 413 12.25 -2.17 -11.49
C SER A 413 12.08 -0.85 -12.24
N ASN A 414 11.00 -0.10 -11.97
CA ASN A 414 10.66 1.12 -12.74
C ASN A 414 10.84 2.42 -11.96
N LEU A 415 10.75 2.41 -10.62
CA LEU A 415 10.98 3.58 -9.78
C LEU A 415 12.37 3.49 -9.17
N ARG A 416 13.30 4.33 -9.63
CA ARG A 416 14.71 4.24 -9.20
C ARG A 416 14.89 4.38 -7.69
N PHE A 417 14.12 5.24 -7.02
CA PHE A 417 14.22 5.42 -5.58
C PHE A 417 13.68 4.23 -4.77
N ALA A 418 12.85 3.37 -5.37
CA ALA A 418 12.32 2.18 -4.72
C ALA A 418 13.14 0.93 -5.05
N ALA A 419 14.19 1.05 -5.87
CA ALA A 419 15.10 -0.04 -6.16
C ALA A 419 15.82 -0.49 -4.88
N ARG A 420 16.21 -1.76 -4.82
CA ARG A 420 17.04 -2.23 -3.71
C ARG A 420 18.42 -1.59 -3.81
N PRO A 421 19.04 -1.23 -2.68
CA PRO A 421 20.41 -0.77 -2.69
C PRO A 421 21.31 -1.79 -3.40
N GLY A 422 22.15 -1.31 -4.32
CA GLY A 422 23.19 -2.14 -4.91
C GLY A 422 24.17 -2.61 -3.82
N ILE A 423 24.51 -3.89 -3.82
CA ILE A 423 25.55 -4.43 -2.93
C ILE A 423 26.90 -4.14 -3.61
N SER A 424 27.60 -3.09 -3.17
CA SER A 424 28.98 -2.83 -3.58
C SER A 424 29.97 -3.47 -2.61
N HIS A 425 30.93 -4.23 -3.13
CA HIS A 425 31.97 -4.91 -2.34
C HIS A 425 32.91 -3.96 -1.55
N GLY A 426 32.94 -2.67 -1.89
CA GLY A 426 33.79 -1.66 -1.24
C GLY A 426 33.11 -0.80 -0.16
N SER A 427 31.82 -1.01 0.11
CA SER A 427 31.10 -0.31 1.18
C SER A 427 30.75 -1.33 2.26
N ASP A 428 31.19 -1.14 3.50
CA ASP A 428 30.89 -1.97 4.68
C ASP A 428 29.38 -2.00 5.04
N GLY A 429 28.53 -2.46 4.12
CA GLY A 429 27.06 -2.40 4.25
C GLY A 429 26.44 -1.00 4.14
N ARG A 430 27.25 0.08 4.13
CA ARG A 430 26.74 1.46 4.00
C ARG A 430 26.26 1.72 2.56
N SER A 431 24.95 1.69 2.36
CA SER A 431 24.34 1.95 1.06
C SER A 431 23.75 3.36 0.96
N TRP A 432 24.62 4.37 0.82
CA TRP A 432 24.19 5.72 0.43
C TRP A 432 24.15 5.82 -1.10
N ASP A 433 22.96 5.62 -1.70
CA ASP A 433 22.77 5.76 -3.14
C ASP A 433 22.43 7.22 -3.50
N ARG A 434 22.97 7.69 -4.63
CA ARG A 434 22.72 9.02 -5.20
C ARG A 434 21.27 9.22 -5.67
N TYR A 435 20.49 8.14 -5.76
CA TYR A 435 19.17 8.11 -6.39
C TYR A 435 17.98 8.08 -5.42
N TYR A 436 18.21 8.07 -4.11
CA TYR A 436 17.12 8.11 -3.15
C TYR A 436 16.49 9.51 -3.07
N LEU A 437 15.20 9.55 -2.69
CA LEU A 437 14.41 10.78 -2.67
C LEU A 437 15.06 11.84 -1.77
N TYR A 438 15.14 13.07 -2.26
CA TYR A 438 15.50 14.24 -1.47
C TYR A 438 14.26 15.10 -1.29
N ARG A 439 13.95 15.52 -0.05
CA ARG A 439 13.06 16.67 0.19
C ARG A 439 13.90 17.94 -0.03
N PRO A 440 13.65 18.69 -1.09
CA PRO A 440 14.59 19.69 -1.56
C PRO A 440 14.29 21.09 -1.04
N GLU A 441 13.49 21.20 0.03
CA GLU A 441 13.31 22.41 0.81
C GLU A 441 14.66 22.78 1.45
N LEU A 442 15.47 23.47 0.66
CA LEU A 442 16.61 24.30 1.02
C LEU A 442 16.18 25.75 0.92
#